data_AF-A0A368F428-F1
#
_entry.id   AF-A0A368F428-F1
#
_cell.length_a   1.000
_cell.length_b   1.000
_cell.length_c   1.000
_cell.angle_alpha   90.00
_cell.angle_beta   90.00
_cell.angle_gamma   90.00
#
_symmetry.space_group_name_H-M   'P 1'
#
loop_
_entity.id
_entity.type
_entity.pdbx_description
1 polymer ?
#
loop_
_entity_poly.entity_id
_entity_poly.type
_entity_poly.pdbx_seq_one_letter_code
_entity_poly.pdbx_strand_id
1 'polypeptide(L)'
;LILQNAFVPTGIRVLKIPFRKRPRSPFERVTVQLPVLALNEVFIGESLSSRVSYYEIQIDDGKMVKQKSSGIAMCTGTGSTSWYFNINKLTEQCVSELLRIVSDRCEVNLPVDDKKVVSDICTTFNQQLIFSPDLRRMAFTVRDPIFNATFPPITPRGFAEKIVVKSRGYDAHLVVDGGVSYRFNDGAEASLEVHEEDALQTVIFR
;
A
#
# COMPACT_ATOMS: atom_id res chain seq x y z
N LEU A 1 -11.35 -10.47 -34.49
CA LEU A 1 -10.71 -10.07 -33.22
C LEU A 1 -9.90 -11.25 -32.72
N ILE A 2 -8.57 -11.13 -32.65
CA ILE A 2 -7.72 -12.18 -32.06
C ILE A 2 -7.54 -11.81 -30.59
N LEU A 3 -8.17 -12.58 -29.69
CA LEU A 3 -7.90 -12.55 -28.26
C LEU A 3 -6.55 -13.24 -28.03
N GLN A 4 -5.47 -12.47 -27.88
CA GLN A 4 -4.23 -12.96 -27.29
C GLN A 4 -4.08 -12.31 -25.92
N ASN A 5 -3.99 -13.15 -24.88
CA ASN A 5 -3.70 -12.85 -23.47
C ASN A 5 -3.99 -11.40 -23.04
N ALA A 6 -5.28 -11.07 -22.92
CA ALA A 6 -5.67 -9.86 -22.24
C ALA A 6 -5.40 -10.04 -20.74
N PHE A 7 -4.58 -9.17 -20.15
CA PHE A 7 -4.46 -9.04 -18.70
C PHE A 7 -5.84 -8.64 -18.13
N VAL A 8 -6.23 -9.25 -17.01
CA VAL A 8 -7.50 -9.03 -16.33
C VAL A 8 -7.20 -8.36 -14.98
N PRO A 9 -7.04 -7.03 -14.95
CA PRO A 9 -6.71 -6.33 -13.72
C PRO A 9 -7.83 -6.51 -12.70
N THR A 10 -7.45 -6.81 -11.46
CA THR A 10 -8.41 -7.02 -10.37
C THR A 10 -8.39 -5.84 -9.42
N GLY A 11 -9.57 -5.31 -9.09
CA GLY A 11 -9.70 -4.19 -8.16
C GLY A 11 -9.56 -4.59 -6.69
N ILE A 12 -9.23 -3.62 -5.83
CA ILE A 12 -9.30 -3.79 -4.38
C ILE A 12 -10.74 -3.55 -3.92
N ARG A 13 -11.33 -4.57 -3.30
CA ARG A 13 -12.61 -4.48 -2.60
C ARG A 13 -12.38 -3.97 -1.19
N VAL A 14 -13.19 -2.99 -0.79
CA VAL A 14 -13.14 -2.43 0.57
C VAL A 14 -14.44 -2.73 1.30
N LEU A 15 -14.33 -3.48 2.38
CA LEU A 15 -15.40 -3.70 3.35
C LEU A 15 -15.18 -2.77 4.54
N LYS A 16 -16.09 -1.84 4.76
CA LYS A 16 -16.00 -0.83 5.81
C LYS A 16 -17.02 -1.09 6.92
N ILE A 17 -16.57 -1.04 8.16
CA ILE A 17 -17.41 -1.04 9.35
C ILE A 17 -17.40 0.39 9.93
N PRO A 18 -18.48 1.17 9.78
CA PRO A 18 -18.55 2.53 10.30
C PRO A 18 -18.69 2.54 11.83
N PHE A 19 -18.09 3.55 12.46
CA PHE A 19 -18.27 3.78 13.89
C PHE A 19 -19.72 4.18 14.23
N ARG A 20 -20.34 3.51 15.21
CA ARG A 20 -21.63 3.88 15.79
C ARG A 20 -21.46 4.31 17.25
N LYS A 21 -21.88 5.54 17.58
CA LYS A 21 -21.84 6.10 18.95
C LYS A 21 -22.72 5.35 19.98
N ARG A 22 -23.69 4.55 19.53
CA ARG A 22 -24.56 3.70 20.40
C ARG A 22 -24.92 2.41 19.67
N PRO A 23 -24.53 1.22 20.16
CA PRO A 23 -25.07 -0.04 19.68
C PRO A 23 -26.55 -0.12 20.08
N ARG A 24 -27.46 -0.35 19.12
CA ARG A 24 -28.87 -0.67 19.44
C ARG A 24 -29.03 -2.08 20.03
N SER A 25 -28.02 -2.93 19.85
CA SER A 25 -27.86 -4.24 20.47
C SER A 25 -26.37 -4.63 20.43
N PRO A 26 -25.89 -5.56 21.28
CA PRO A 26 -24.48 -5.96 21.31
C PRO A 26 -23.99 -6.72 20.07
N PHE A 27 -24.85 -7.05 19.10
CA PHE A 27 -24.57 -8.13 18.14
C PHE A 27 -24.57 -7.78 16.65
N GLU A 28 -24.74 -6.52 16.23
CA GLU A 28 -24.72 -6.23 14.79
C GLU A 28 -23.62 -5.23 14.42
N ARG A 29 -22.40 -5.77 14.19
CA ARG A 29 -21.41 -5.07 13.36
C ARG A 29 -21.91 -5.12 11.93
N VAL A 30 -22.44 -3.99 11.44
CA VAL A 30 -22.85 -3.88 10.04
C VAL A 30 -21.61 -3.61 9.20
N THR A 31 -21.20 -4.61 8.43
CA THR A 31 -20.17 -4.49 7.40
C THR A 31 -20.81 -3.98 6.11
N VAL A 32 -20.23 -2.95 5.52
CA VAL A 32 -20.72 -2.35 4.26
C VAL A 32 -19.61 -2.42 3.23
N GLN A 33 -19.86 -3.08 2.10
CA GLN A 33 -18.99 -2.97 0.94
C GLN A 33 -19.12 -1.58 0.34
N LEU A 34 -17.99 -0.91 0.07
CA LEU A 34 -18.02 0.37 -0.64
C LEU A 34 -18.54 0.15 -2.08
N PRO A 35 -19.30 1.12 -2.64
CA PRO A 35 -19.90 0.97 -3.98
C PRO A 35 -18.87 1.11 -5.11
N VAL A 36 -17.58 1.29 -4.79
CA VAL A 36 -16.47 1.44 -5.73
C VAL A 36 -15.36 0.47 -5.36
N LEU A 37 -14.68 -0.04 -6.38
CA LEU A 37 -13.45 -0.81 -6.26
C LEU A 37 -12.27 0.11 -6.60
N ALA A 38 -11.10 -0.14 -6.00
CA ALA A 38 -9.88 0.58 -6.39
C ALA A 38 -9.19 -0.14 -7.54
N LEU A 39 -9.03 0.53 -8.69
CA LEU A 39 -8.24 0.01 -9.80
C LEU A 39 -6.75 0.11 -9.51
N ASN A 40 -6.30 1.20 -8.91
CA ASN A 40 -4.90 1.48 -8.66
C ASN A 40 -4.58 1.31 -7.18
N GLU A 41 -5.14 2.16 -6.31
CA GLU A 41 -4.77 2.16 -4.90
C GLU A 41 -5.86 2.62 -3.94
N VAL A 42 -5.76 2.12 -2.71
CA VAL A 42 -6.45 2.66 -1.54
C VAL A 42 -5.43 3.26 -0.60
N PHE A 43 -5.67 4.49 -0.15
CA PHE A 43 -4.87 5.15 0.88
C PHE A 43 -5.69 5.42 2.13
N ILE A 44 -5.08 5.18 3.29
CA ILE A 44 -5.67 5.46 4.60
C ILE A 44 -4.72 6.33 5.41
N GLY A 45 -5.19 7.50 5.83
CA GLY A 45 -4.42 8.44 6.65
C GLY A 45 -5.23 9.65 7.10
N GLU A 46 -4.64 10.50 7.93
CA GLU A 46 -5.18 11.82 8.31
C GLU A 46 -5.30 12.75 7.08
N SER A 47 -6.32 13.62 7.05
CA SER A 47 -6.56 14.55 5.94
C SER A 47 -5.42 15.54 5.72
N LEU A 48 -4.78 15.95 6.80
CA LEU A 48 -3.66 16.89 6.78
C LEU A 48 -2.36 16.10 6.84
N SER A 49 -1.49 16.30 5.85
CA SER A 49 -0.20 15.61 5.74
C SER A 49 0.74 15.89 6.92
N SER A 50 0.54 17.00 7.65
CA SER A 50 1.28 17.33 8.87
C SER A 50 0.80 16.61 10.12
N ARG A 51 -0.30 15.83 10.03
CA ARG A 51 -0.84 15.04 11.13
C ARG A 51 -0.41 13.59 10.99
N VAL A 52 0.16 13.05 12.06
CA VAL A 52 0.54 11.64 12.14
C VAL A 52 -0.72 10.79 12.21
N SER A 53 -0.85 9.86 11.28
CA SER A 53 -1.91 8.87 11.28
C SER A 53 -1.64 7.81 12.34
N TYR A 54 -2.64 7.53 13.17
CA TYR A 54 -2.61 6.43 14.14
C TYR A 54 -3.70 5.43 13.78
N TYR A 55 -3.32 4.17 13.67
CA TYR A 55 -4.23 3.06 13.37
C TYR A 55 -3.67 1.76 13.95
N GLU A 56 -4.51 0.74 13.95
CA GLU A 56 -4.08 -0.65 14.08
C GLU A 56 -4.16 -1.31 12.71
N ILE A 57 -3.19 -2.17 12.39
CA ILE A 57 -3.10 -2.88 11.12
C ILE A 57 -2.85 -4.36 11.34
N GLN A 58 -3.53 -5.17 10.56
CA GLN A 58 -3.30 -6.60 10.42
C GLN A 58 -3.03 -6.92 8.95
N ILE A 59 -1.92 -7.62 8.70
CA ILE A 59 -1.55 -8.13 7.39
C ILE A 59 -1.82 -9.64 7.40
N ASP A 60 -2.65 -10.11 6.48
CA ASP A 60 -3.10 -11.50 6.35
C ASP A 60 -3.56 -12.07 7.72
N ASP A 61 -3.13 -13.30 8.05
CA ASP A 61 -3.41 -13.97 9.34
C ASP A 61 -2.47 -13.52 10.47
N GLY A 62 -1.75 -12.41 10.26
CA GLY A 62 -0.87 -11.82 11.25
C GLY A 62 -1.60 -11.25 12.47
N LYS A 63 -0.82 -10.76 13.43
CA LYS A 63 -1.37 -10.05 14.59
C LYS A 63 -1.76 -8.63 14.21
N MET A 64 -2.88 -8.16 14.75
CA MET A 64 -3.24 -6.74 14.73
C MET A 64 -2.23 -5.95 15.59
N VAL A 65 -1.53 -5.00 14.99
CA VAL A 65 -0.49 -4.19 15.64
C VAL A 65 -0.79 -2.70 15.53
N LYS A 66 -0.40 -1.93 16.55
CA LYS A 66 -0.52 -0.47 16.54
C LYS A 66 0.57 0.12 15.66
N GLN A 67 0.22 1.09 14.82
CA GLN A 67 1.15 1.80 13.94
C GLN A 67 0.89 3.30 13.93
N LYS A 68 1.98 4.09 13.93
CA LYS A 68 1.97 5.53 13.63
C LYS A 68 2.81 5.82 12.39
N SER A 69 2.29 6.63 11.47
CA SER A 69 2.92 6.86 10.16
C SER A 69 2.29 8.07 9.46
N SER A 70 2.79 8.43 8.27
CA SER A 70 2.13 9.35 7.34
C SER A 70 0.90 8.73 6.64
N GLY A 71 0.52 7.51 6.99
CA GLY A 71 -0.57 6.75 6.38
C GLY A 71 -0.09 5.46 5.72
N ILE A 72 -1.02 4.69 5.16
CA ILE A 72 -0.75 3.45 4.44
C ILE A 72 -1.38 3.50 3.05
N ALA A 73 -0.63 3.07 2.04
CA ALA A 73 -1.12 2.87 0.68
C ALA A 73 -1.10 1.37 0.34
N MET A 74 -2.17 0.89 -0.28
CA MET A 74 -2.29 -0.47 -0.83
C MET A 74 -2.62 -0.35 -2.31
N CYS A 75 -1.95 -1.09 -3.18
CA CYS A 75 -2.18 -1.03 -4.62
C CYS A 75 -2.34 -2.41 -5.26
N THR A 76 -3.05 -2.43 -6.40
CA THR A 76 -3.11 -3.56 -7.33
C THR A 76 -1.84 -3.62 -8.18
N GLY A 77 -1.71 -4.64 -9.02
CA GLY A 77 -0.63 -4.70 -10.01
C GLY A 77 -0.67 -3.56 -11.02
N THR A 78 -1.85 -3.09 -11.42
CA THR A 78 -1.98 -1.88 -12.25
C THR A 78 -1.45 -0.63 -11.52
N GLY A 79 -1.84 -0.46 -10.25
CA GLY A 79 -1.39 0.65 -9.41
C GLY A 79 0.10 0.62 -9.06
N SER A 80 0.76 -0.53 -9.23
CA SER A 80 2.19 -0.71 -8.95
C SER A 80 3.10 0.21 -9.77
N THR A 81 2.62 0.74 -10.89
CA THR A 81 3.33 1.67 -11.78
C THR A 81 3.08 3.15 -11.47
N SER A 82 2.15 3.45 -10.55
CA SER A 82 1.67 4.81 -10.26
C SER A 82 2.23 5.34 -8.93
N TRP A 83 1.38 5.68 -7.97
CA TRP A 83 1.81 6.31 -6.72
C TRP A 83 2.68 5.37 -5.88
N TYR A 84 2.35 4.08 -5.83
CA TYR A 84 3.15 3.05 -5.14
C TYR A 84 4.59 3.01 -5.65
N PHE A 85 4.82 3.03 -6.96
CA PHE A 85 6.16 3.10 -7.53
C PHE A 85 6.91 4.34 -7.01
N ASN A 86 6.27 5.50 -7.11
CA ASN A 86 6.93 6.78 -6.87
C ASN A 86 7.29 7.01 -5.40
N ILE A 87 6.55 6.45 -4.45
CA ILE A 87 6.89 6.55 -3.01
C ILE A 87 7.88 5.50 -2.54
N ASN A 88 8.12 4.44 -3.32
CA ASN A 88 9.04 3.35 -2.95
C ASN A 88 10.31 3.27 -3.80
N LYS A 89 10.40 4.00 -4.93
CA LYS A 89 11.56 3.97 -5.82
C LYS A 89 12.81 4.55 -5.16
N LEU A 90 13.95 3.99 -5.51
CA LEU A 90 15.25 4.58 -5.21
C LEU A 90 15.63 5.61 -6.27
N THR A 91 16.44 6.56 -5.84
CA THR A 91 17.18 7.46 -6.73
C THR A 91 18.58 6.92 -6.94
N GLU A 92 19.22 7.29 -8.05
CA GLU A 92 20.64 6.97 -8.28
C GLU A 92 21.53 7.52 -7.16
N GLN A 93 21.19 8.70 -6.62
CA GLN A 93 21.87 9.27 -5.45
C GLN A 93 21.84 8.31 -4.24
N CYS A 94 20.67 7.77 -3.88
CA CYS A 94 20.58 6.81 -2.77
C CYS A 94 21.42 5.56 -3.03
N VAL A 95 21.46 5.07 -4.27
CA VAL A 95 22.26 3.90 -4.64
C VAL A 95 23.75 4.19 -4.50
N SER A 96 24.24 5.32 -5.05
CA SER A 96 25.63 5.74 -4.92
C SER A 96 26.07 5.91 -3.47
N GLU A 97 25.23 6.54 -2.64
CA GLU A 97 25.51 6.73 -1.21
C GLU A 97 25.63 5.39 -0.46
N LEU A 98 24.71 4.45 -0.72
CA LEU A 98 24.75 3.11 -0.11
C LEU A 98 25.98 2.31 -0.59
N LEU A 99 26.29 2.32 -1.88
CA LEU A 99 27.46 1.62 -2.41
C LEU A 99 28.75 2.14 -1.80
N ARG A 100 28.87 3.46 -1.60
CA ARG A 100 30.02 4.07 -0.91
C ARG A 100 30.13 3.58 0.53
N ILE A 101 29.03 3.60 1.28
CA ILE A 101 29.01 3.09 2.67
C ILE A 101 29.44 1.63 2.72
N VAL A 102 28.96 0.78 1.81
CA VAL A 102 29.34 -0.65 1.76
C VAL A 102 30.82 -0.81 1.39
N SER A 103 31.30 -0.06 0.41
CA SER A 103 32.70 -0.06 -0.01
C SER A 103 33.63 0.26 1.17
N ASP A 104 33.32 1.33 1.91
CA ASP A 104 34.09 1.78 3.07
C ASP A 104 34.01 0.81 4.26
N ARG A 105 32.82 0.27 4.55
CA ARG A 105 32.59 -0.57 5.75
C ARG A 105 33.03 -2.02 5.59
N CYS A 106 32.94 -2.55 4.37
CA CYS A 106 33.31 -3.93 4.08
C CYS A 106 34.71 -4.04 3.46
N GLU A 107 35.42 -2.93 3.28
CA GLU A 107 36.76 -2.86 2.68
C GLU A 107 36.81 -3.53 1.30
N VAL A 108 35.74 -3.37 0.52
CA VAL A 108 35.60 -3.90 -0.83
C VAL A 108 35.64 -2.77 -1.85
N ASN A 109 36.32 -2.98 -2.97
CA ASN A 109 36.36 -2.01 -4.06
C ASN A 109 35.09 -2.14 -4.92
N LEU A 110 34.07 -1.32 -4.64
CA LEU A 110 32.85 -1.24 -5.44
C LEU A 110 32.96 -0.09 -6.47
N PRO A 111 32.35 -0.23 -7.66
CA PRO A 111 32.38 0.80 -8.70
C PRO A 111 31.40 1.96 -8.37
N VAL A 112 31.67 2.71 -7.30
CA VAL A 112 30.77 3.75 -6.75
C VAL A 112 30.56 4.94 -7.69
N ASP A 113 31.56 5.25 -8.52
CA ASP A 113 31.53 6.35 -9.50
C ASP A 113 31.11 5.91 -10.91
N ASP A 114 30.89 4.61 -11.12
CA ASP A 114 30.41 4.11 -12.40
C ASP A 114 28.90 4.36 -12.53
N LYS A 115 28.56 5.41 -13.29
CA LYS A 115 27.18 5.81 -13.57
C LYS A 115 26.35 4.67 -14.17
N LYS A 116 26.93 3.78 -14.97
CA LYS A 116 26.19 2.67 -15.56
C LYS A 116 25.80 1.67 -14.49
N VAL A 117 26.75 1.29 -13.63
CA VAL A 117 26.47 0.36 -12.52
C VAL A 117 25.43 0.93 -11.56
N VAL A 118 25.54 2.20 -11.19
CA VAL A 118 24.55 2.87 -10.33
C VAL A 118 23.16 2.87 -10.99
N SER A 119 23.08 3.24 -12.27
CA SER A 119 21.81 3.30 -13.00
C SER A 119 21.19 1.91 -13.19
N ASP A 120 22.00 0.90 -13.48
CA ASP A 120 21.57 -0.49 -13.64
C ASP A 120 21.02 -1.05 -12.34
N ILE A 121 21.70 -0.82 -11.20
CA ILE A 121 21.22 -1.24 -9.87
C ILE A 121 19.91 -0.52 -9.50
N CYS A 122 19.86 0.80 -9.71
CA CYS A 122 18.68 1.61 -9.44
C CYS A 122 17.47 1.11 -10.26
N THR A 123 17.68 0.89 -11.56
CA THR A 123 16.66 0.36 -12.47
C THR A 123 16.23 -1.04 -12.05
N THR A 124 17.17 -1.92 -11.73
CA THR A 124 16.90 -3.30 -11.30
C THR A 124 16.05 -3.33 -10.03
N PHE A 125 16.37 -2.50 -9.03
CA PHE A 125 15.55 -2.40 -7.82
C PHE A 125 14.16 -1.85 -8.12
N ASN A 126 14.08 -0.76 -8.88
CA ASN A 126 12.81 -0.09 -9.16
C ASN A 126 11.87 -0.98 -9.98
N GLN A 127 12.39 -1.81 -10.89
CA GLN A 127 11.60 -2.80 -11.63
C GLN A 127 10.95 -3.84 -10.72
N GLN A 128 11.54 -4.18 -9.57
CA GLN A 128 10.94 -5.11 -8.59
C GLN A 128 9.71 -4.53 -7.88
N LEU A 129 9.48 -3.21 -7.97
CA LEU A 129 8.27 -2.58 -7.43
C LEU A 129 7.04 -2.82 -8.31
N ILE A 130 7.26 -3.10 -9.59
CA ILE A 130 6.21 -3.29 -10.59
C ILE A 130 5.87 -4.78 -10.62
N PHE A 131 4.60 -5.11 -10.52
CA PHE A 131 4.12 -6.49 -10.53
C PHE A 131 2.91 -6.67 -11.44
N SER A 132 2.61 -7.92 -11.79
CA SER A 132 1.58 -8.24 -12.78
C SER A 132 0.20 -7.71 -12.35
N PRO A 133 -0.56 -7.08 -13.25
CA PRO A 133 -1.96 -6.68 -12.98
C PRO A 133 -2.88 -7.88 -12.68
N ASP A 134 -2.50 -9.09 -13.08
CA ASP A 134 -3.24 -10.33 -12.81
C ASP A 134 -2.92 -10.92 -11.43
N LEU A 135 -1.95 -10.36 -10.70
CA LEU A 135 -1.58 -10.87 -9.39
C LEU A 135 -2.72 -10.59 -8.40
N ARG A 136 -3.23 -11.66 -7.77
CA ARG A 136 -4.34 -11.61 -6.80
C ARG A 136 -3.89 -11.23 -5.39
N ARG A 137 -2.89 -10.36 -5.30
CA ARG A 137 -2.34 -9.83 -4.05
C ARG A 137 -2.18 -8.33 -4.20
N MET A 138 -2.36 -7.63 -3.10
CA MET A 138 -2.06 -6.21 -3.02
C MET A 138 -0.63 -6.03 -2.57
N ALA A 139 0.07 -5.04 -3.13
CA ALA A 139 1.24 -4.50 -2.45
C ALA A 139 0.79 -3.44 -1.45
N PHE A 140 1.45 -3.34 -0.30
CA PHE A 140 1.22 -2.28 0.67
C PHE A 140 2.51 -1.56 1.00
N THR A 141 2.41 -0.29 1.38
CA THR A 141 3.51 0.47 1.96
C THR A 141 3.00 1.40 3.06
N VAL A 142 3.63 1.32 4.23
CA VAL A 142 3.44 2.20 5.37
C VAL A 142 4.42 3.36 5.21
N ARG A 143 3.88 4.57 5.07
CA ARG A 143 4.68 5.76 4.77
C ARG A 143 5.28 6.36 6.03
N ASP A 144 6.59 6.53 6.07
CA ASP A 144 7.32 7.17 7.17
C ASP A 144 6.94 6.56 8.54
N PRO A 145 7.12 5.24 8.74
CA PRO A 145 6.70 4.57 9.96
C PRO A 145 7.49 5.08 11.17
N ILE A 146 6.79 5.29 12.28
CA ILE A 146 7.37 5.65 13.57
C ILE A 146 7.47 4.38 14.42
N PHE A 147 8.69 4.04 14.84
CA PHE A 147 8.95 2.88 15.69
C PHE A 147 9.42 3.29 17.09
N ASN A 148 8.85 2.68 18.13
CA ASN A 148 9.26 2.81 19.53
C ASN A 148 8.63 1.70 20.39
N ALA A 149 8.78 1.78 21.72
CA ALA A 149 8.23 0.78 22.65
C ALA A 149 6.71 0.56 22.52
N THR A 150 5.94 1.54 22.03
CA THR A 150 4.50 1.42 21.80
C THR A 150 4.15 0.99 20.38
N PHE A 151 4.99 1.33 19.38
CA PHE A 151 4.80 1.00 17.97
C PHE A 151 5.95 0.10 17.52
N PRO A 152 5.80 -1.23 17.60
CA PRO A 152 6.88 -2.15 17.27
C PRO A 152 7.27 -2.04 15.79
N PRO A 153 8.51 -2.39 15.42
CA PRO A 153 8.91 -2.50 14.02
C PRO A 153 7.99 -3.44 13.26
N ILE A 154 7.51 -2.97 12.10
CA ILE A 154 6.80 -3.78 11.11
C ILE A 154 7.54 -3.71 9.78
N THR A 155 7.32 -4.70 8.92
CA THR A 155 7.78 -4.62 7.55
C THR A 155 7.07 -3.42 6.88
N PRO A 156 7.80 -2.39 6.42
CA PRO A 156 7.19 -1.16 5.94
C PRO A 156 6.50 -1.33 4.60
N ARG A 157 6.86 -2.35 3.82
CA ARG A 157 6.24 -2.67 2.54
C ARG A 157 6.23 -4.17 2.30
N GLY A 158 5.26 -4.66 1.55
CA GLY A 158 5.18 -6.07 1.22
C GLY A 158 3.95 -6.38 0.38
N PHE A 159 3.65 -7.67 0.26
CA PHE A 159 2.44 -8.16 -0.38
C PHE A 159 1.51 -8.80 0.64
N ALA A 160 0.21 -8.69 0.40
CA ALA A 160 -0.84 -9.26 1.25
C ALA A 160 -2.03 -9.72 0.39
N GLU A 161 -2.71 -10.76 0.84
CA GLU A 161 -4.03 -11.17 0.32
C GLU A 161 -5.14 -10.37 1.00
N LYS A 162 -4.96 -10.08 2.30
CA LYS A 162 -5.92 -9.33 3.11
C LYS A 162 -5.22 -8.34 4.01
N ILE A 163 -5.76 -7.12 4.09
CA ILE A 163 -5.31 -6.11 5.03
C ILE A 163 -6.51 -5.57 5.80
N VAL A 164 -6.44 -5.62 7.13
CA VAL A 164 -7.43 -5.00 8.00
C VAL A 164 -6.81 -3.79 8.68
N VAL A 165 -7.46 -2.63 8.55
CA VAL A 165 -7.04 -1.39 9.18
C VAL A 165 -8.15 -0.91 10.10
N LYS A 166 -7.81 -0.60 11.34
CA LYS A 166 -8.70 0.03 12.31
C LYS A 166 -8.19 1.41 12.67
N SER A 167 -8.98 2.44 12.37
CA SER A 167 -8.59 3.82 12.61
C SER A 167 -8.54 4.15 14.09
N ARG A 168 -7.51 4.90 14.47
CA ARG A 168 -7.39 5.66 15.72
C ARG A 168 -7.23 7.17 15.45
N GLY A 169 -7.50 7.59 14.20
CA GLY A 169 -7.36 8.96 13.73
C GLY A 169 -8.59 9.82 14.02
N TYR A 170 -8.42 11.14 14.01
CA TYR A 170 -9.52 12.07 14.33
C TYR A 170 -10.20 12.64 13.09
N ASP A 171 -9.41 12.97 12.08
CA ASP A 171 -9.88 13.44 10.78
C ASP A 171 -9.19 12.61 9.70
N ALA A 172 -9.41 11.30 9.76
CA ALA A 172 -8.80 10.34 8.86
C ALA A 172 -9.75 9.97 7.73
N HIS A 173 -9.18 9.64 6.58
CA HIS A 173 -9.90 9.30 5.37
C HIS A 173 -9.34 8.03 4.75
N LEU A 174 -10.25 7.27 4.14
CA LEU A 174 -9.95 6.19 3.20
C LEU A 174 -10.24 6.75 1.80
N VAL A 175 -9.21 6.81 0.97
CA VAL A 175 -9.26 7.38 -0.38
C VAL A 175 -9.05 6.27 -1.39
N VAL A 176 -9.93 6.20 -2.38
CA VAL A 176 -9.90 5.21 -3.47
C VAL A 176 -9.48 5.92 -4.76
N ASP A 177 -8.42 5.42 -5.40
CA ASP A 177 -7.86 5.88 -6.69
C ASP A 177 -7.61 7.40 -6.76
N GLY A 178 -7.31 8.02 -5.62
CA GLY A 178 -7.13 9.48 -5.51
C GLY A 178 -8.38 10.32 -5.77
N GLY A 179 -9.53 9.70 -6.06
CA GLY A 179 -10.77 10.39 -6.44
C GLY A 179 -11.80 10.43 -5.32
N VAL A 180 -12.25 9.26 -4.85
CA VAL A 180 -13.35 9.17 -3.88
C VAL A 180 -12.79 9.02 -2.46
N SER A 181 -13.27 9.86 -1.54
CA SER A 181 -12.83 9.87 -0.16
C SER A 181 -13.96 9.55 0.82
N TYR A 182 -13.68 8.68 1.78
CA TYR A 182 -14.60 8.25 2.82
C TYR A 182 -14.02 8.56 4.20
N ARG A 183 -14.80 9.23 5.05
CA ARG A 183 -14.42 9.45 6.44
C ARG A 183 -14.09 8.13 7.15
N PHE A 184 -12.94 8.08 7.81
CA PHE A 184 -12.36 6.90 8.43
C PHE A 184 -11.75 7.23 9.80
N ASN A 185 -12.54 7.89 10.65
CA ASN A 185 -12.13 8.33 12.00
C ASN A 185 -12.12 7.18 13.01
N ASP A 186 -11.69 7.47 14.23
CA ASP A 186 -11.50 6.52 15.34
C ASP A 186 -12.66 5.53 15.48
N GLY A 187 -12.29 4.26 15.57
CA GLY A 187 -13.21 3.14 15.67
C GLY A 187 -13.78 2.64 14.34
N ALA A 188 -13.56 3.34 13.22
CA ALA A 188 -13.83 2.78 11.90
C ALA A 188 -12.84 1.66 11.56
N GLU A 189 -13.32 0.63 10.87
CA GLU A 189 -12.50 -0.50 10.42
C GLU A 189 -12.73 -0.73 8.92
N ALA A 190 -11.69 -1.13 8.20
CA ALA A 190 -11.72 -1.49 6.80
C ALA A 190 -10.97 -2.80 6.59
N SER A 191 -11.58 -3.75 5.88
CA SER A 191 -10.92 -4.92 5.30
C SER A 191 -10.74 -4.69 3.81
N LEU A 192 -9.55 -4.93 3.31
CA LEU A 192 -9.17 -4.80 1.91
C LEU A 192 -8.72 -6.14 1.39
N GLU A 193 -9.31 -6.57 0.27
CA GLU A 193 -9.10 -7.87 -0.36
C GLU A 193 -9.20 -7.72 -1.89
N VAL A 194 -8.62 -8.66 -2.62
CA VAL A 194 -8.70 -8.75 -4.09
C VAL A 194 -9.37 -10.07 -4.43
N HIS A 195 -10.46 -10.03 -5.20
CA HIS A 195 -11.23 -11.22 -5.54
C HIS A 195 -11.38 -11.39 -7.05
N GLU A 196 -11.39 -12.64 -7.54
CA GLU A 196 -11.49 -12.94 -8.98
C GLU A 196 -12.73 -12.33 -9.63
N GLU A 197 -13.86 -12.27 -8.91
CA GLU A 197 -15.09 -11.70 -9.45
C GLU A 197 -15.04 -10.17 -9.63
N ASP A 198 -14.05 -9.50 -9.05
CA ASP A 198 -13.81 -8.05 -9.17
C ASP A 198 -12.86 -7.73 -10.35
N ALA A 199 -12.54 -8.73 -11.17
CA ALA A 199 -11.62 -8.58 -12.30
C ALA A 199 -12.29 -7.82 -13.46
N LEU A 200 -11.59 -6.84 -14.02
CA LEU A 200 -12.07 -5.95 -15.05
C LEU A 200 -11.78 -6.52 -16.45
N GLN A 201 -12.74 -6.33 -17.35
CA GLN A 201 -12.53 -6.63 -18.77
C GLN A 201 -11.78 -5.48 -19.43
N THR A 202 -10.58 -5.76 -19.93
CA THR A 202 -9.77 -4.78 -20.65
C THR A 202 -10.02 -4.89 -22.15
N VAL A 203 -10.38 -3.77 -22.80
CA VAL A 203 -10.49 -3.69 -24.27
C VAL A 203 -9.21 -3.10 -24.83
N ILE A 204 -8.52 -3.85 -25.70
CA ILE A 204 -7.33 -3.38 -26.40
C ILE A 204 -7.74 -2.85 -27.77
N PHE A 205 -7.66 -1.52 -27.95
CA PHE A 205 -7.82 -0.90 -29.26
C PHE A 205 -6.49 -1.00 -30.03
N ARG A 206 -6.55 -1.54 -31.25
CA ARG A 206 -5.42 -1.60 -32.19
C ARG A 206 -5.67 -0.62 -33.33
#